data_AF-A0A504JHB0-F1
#
_entry.id   AF-A0A504JHB0-F1
#
_cell.length_a   1.000
_cell.length_b   1.000
_cell.length_c   1.000
_cell.angle_alpha   90.00
_cell.angle_beta   90.00
_cell.angle_gamma   90.00
#
_symmetry.space_group_name_H-M   'P 1'
#
loop_
_entity.id
_entity.type
_entity.pdbx_description
1 polymer ?
#
loop_
_entity_poly.entity_id
_entity_poly.type
_entity_poly.pdbx_seq_one_letter_code
_entity_poly.pdbx_strand_id
1 'polypeptide(L)'
;MIFYNNQLMTSRAEAILYMVYNPEEFTNYDDHESALYIQLHELIERAIAEGDDPIMLIEEYLGVIYNSGDTTDEIATFLFQSDAMHKALWTLQTNWDTMDEHLPGNSRMFWEIDKEEAVQLYAQVTLRTYLEMLACQDQ
;
A
#
# COMPACT_ATOMS: atom_id res chain seq x y z
N MET A 1 -11.05 11.39 -1.12
CA MET A 1 -11.01 11.16 0.33
C MET A 1 -9.94 10.09 0.58
N ILE A 2 -9.25 10.06 1.72
CA ILE A 2 -8.36 8.92 1.99
C ILE A 2 -9.23 7.78 2.49
N PHE A 3 -9.16 6.63 1.83
CA PHE A 3 -9.82 5.41 2.28
C PHE A 3 -9.00 4.80 3.40
N TYR A 4 -9.62 4.67 4.57
CA TYR A 4 -9.05 4.04 5.75
C TYR A 4 -10.13 3.27 6.49
N ASN A 5 -9.89 1.99 6.73
CA ASN A 5 -10.75 1.11 7.51
C ASN A 5 -9.87 0.30 8.45
N ASN A 6 -10.10 0.39 9.74
CA ASN A 6 -9.25 -0.22 10.76
C ASN A 6 -9.44 -1.74 10.92
N GLN A 7 -10.48 -2.32 10.32
CA GLN A 7 -10.61 -3.77 10.18
C GLN A 7 -9.74 -4.30 9.02
N LEU A 8 -9.48 -3.45 8.01
CA LEU A 8 -8.65 -3.78 6.86
C LEU A 8 -7.17 -3.43 7.09
N MET A 9 -6.91 -2.40 7.90
CA MET A 9 -5.61 -1.81 8.16
C MET A 9 -5.41 -1.73 9.69
N THR A 10 -5.01 -2.85 10.26
CA THR A 10 -4.93 -3.08 11.71
C THR A 10 -3.65 -2.50 12.34
N SER A 11 -2.68 -2.10 11.52
CA SER A 11 -1.39 -1.54 11.97
C SER A 11 -0.93 -0.36 11.12
N ARG A 12 0.09 0.36 11.60
CA ARG A 12 0.75 1.44 10.82
C ARG A 12 1.33 0.96 9.50
N ALA A 13 1.93 -0.23 9.49
CA ALA A 13 2.51 -0.81 8.29
C ALA A 13 1.43 -1.10 7.25
N GLU A 14 0.32 -1.70 7.66
CA GLU A 14 -0.83 -1.96 6.78
C GLU A 14 -1.48 -0.66 6.29
N ALA A 15 -1.55 0.37 7.13
CA ALA A 15 -2.03 1.68 6.69
C ALA A 15 -1.12 2.29 5.61
N ILE A 16 0.21 2.19 5.74
CA ILE A 16 1.15 2.65 4.70
C ILE A 16 0.97 1.86 3.40
N LEU A 17 0.74 0.55 3.50
CA LEU A 17 0.61 -0.32 2.35
C LEU A 17 -0.74 -0.18 1.63
N TYR A 18 -1.83 0.04 2.37
CA TYR A 18 -3.19 -0.10 1.84
C TYR A 18 -3.99 1.21 1.79
N MET A 19 -3.54 2.32 2.40
CA MET A 19 -4.27 3.58 2.26
C MET A 19 -4.11 4.15 0.85
N VAL A 20 -5.25 4.49 0.24
CA VAL A 20 -5.32 5.13 -1.08
C VAL A 20 -6.30 6.28 -1.07
N TYR A 21 -6.08 7.24 -1.97
CA TYR A 21 -7.08 8.26 -2.23
C TYR A 21 -8.19 7.69 -3.13
N ASN A 22 -9.43 7.73 -2.66
CA ASN A 22 -10.61 7.45 -3.47
C ASN A 22 -11.73 8.47 -3.14
N PRO A 23 -12.43 9.08 -4.11
CA PRO A 23 -13.59 9.92 -3.83
C PRO A 23 -14.71 9.21 -3.05
N GLU A 24 -14.85 7.90 -3.24
CA GLU A 24 -15.88 7.07 -2.61
C GLU A 24 -15.26 5.95 -1.76
N GLU A 25 -16.04 5.35 -0.86
CA GLU A 25 -15.57 4.17 -0.11
C GLU A 25 -15.58 2.94 -1.02
N PHE A 26 -14.57 2.07 -0.90
CA PHE A 26 -14.59 0.80 -1.62
C PHE A 26 -15.66 -0.13 -1.07
N THR A 27 -16.33 -0.82 -1.98
CA THR A 27 -17.37 -1.81 -1.63
C THR A 27 -16.88 -3.25 -1.76
N ASN A 28 -15.71 -3.46 -2.36
CA ASN A 28 -15.11 -4.76 -2.60
C ASN A 28 -13.58 -4.64 -2.65
N TYR A 29 -12.93 -5.80 -2.55
CA TYR A 29 -11.49 -5.94 -2.59
C TYR A 29 -10.90 -5.55 -3.96
N ASP A 30 -11.49 -6.00 -5.06
CA ASP A 30 -10.93 -5.82 -6.41
C ASP A 30 -10.77 -4.33 -6.80
N ASP A 31 -11.73 -3.49 -6.42
CA ASP A 31 -11.64 -2.04 -6.64
C ASP A 31 -10.53 -1.42 -5.78
N HIS A 32 -10.34 -1.92 -4.55
CA HIS A 32 -9.28 -1.46 -3.66
C HIS A 32 -7.90 -1.89 -4.17
N GLU A 33 -7.75 -3.13 -4.62
CA GLU A 33 -6.54 -3.65 -5.26
C GLU A 33 -6.15 -2.82 -6.50
N SER A 34 -7.13 -2.49 -7.34
CA SER A 34 -6.92 -1.64 -8.52
C SER A 34 -6.43 -0.24 -8.14
N ALA A 35 -6.96 0.33 -7.06
CA ALA A 35 -6.51 1.63 -6.56
C ALA A 35 -5.09 1.58 -5.97
N LEU A 36 -4.70 0.45 -5.35
CA LEU A 36 -3.32 0.25 -4.89
C LEU A 36 -2.33 0.21 -6.05
N TYR A 37 -2.70 -0.42 -7.16
CA TYR A 37 -1.88 -0.41 -8.37
C TYR A 37 -1.67 1.01 -8.91
N ILE A 38 -2.72 1.85 -8.92
CA ILE A 38 -2.62 3.26 -9.32
C ILE A 38 -1.73 4.03 -8.34
N GLN A 39 -1.94 3.86 -7.03
CA GLN A 39 -1.13 4.51 -6.01
C GLN A 39 0.37 4.19 -6.17
N LEU A 40 0.70 2.94 -6.52
CA LEU A 40 2.08 2.52 -6.76
C LEU A 40 2.73 3.28 -7.92
N HIS A 41 1.97 3.54 -9.00
CA HIS A 41 2.45 4.39 -10.10
C HIS A 41 2.80 5.78 -9.61
N GLU A 42 1.90 6.41 -8.84
CA GLU A 42 2.12 7.76 -8.32
C GLU A 42 3.35 7.83 -7.39
N LEU A 43 3.57 6.79 -6.56
CA LEU A 43 4.75 6.70 -5.70
C LEU A 43 6.04 6.62 -6.52
N ILE A 44 6.05 5.83 -7.60
CA ILE A 44 7.20 5.69 -8.50
C ILE A 44 7.44 6.99 -9.27
N GLU A 45 6.42 7.59 -9.86
CA GLU A 45 6.54 8.85 -10.60
C GLU A 45 7.07 9.96 -9.70
N ARG A 46 6.58 10.05 -8.46
CA ARG A 46 7.07 11.03 -7.51
C ARG A 46 8.53 10.77 -7.11
N ALA A 47 8.92 9.52 -6.89
CA ALA A 47 10.33 9.19 -6.59
C ALA A 47 11.25 9.62 -7.75
N ILE A 48 10.86 9.33 -9.00
CA ILE A 48 11.58 9.78 -10.20
C ILE A 48 11.66 11.32 -10.26
N ALA A 49 10.55 12.01 -9.98
CA ALA A 49 10.49 13.47 -9.98
C ALA A 49 11.34 14.12 -8.87
N GLU A 50 11.50 13.44 -7.74
CA GLU A 50 12.35 13.85 -6.61
C GLU A 50 13.84 13.55 -6.84
N GLY A 51 14.16 12.77 -7.87
CA GLY A 51 15.52 12.39 -8.26
C GLY A 51 16.03 11.11 -7.61
N ASP A 52 15.14 10.33 -6.99
CA ASP A 52 15.43 8.98 -6.53
C ASP A 52 15.46 7.99 -7.70
N ASP A 53 16.15 6.87 -7.52
CA ASP A 53 16.16 5.74 -8.46
C ASP A 53 15.24 4.63 -7.92
N PRO A 54 14.02 4.47 -8.46
CA PRO A 54 13.07 3.46 -8.00
C PRO A 54 13.62 2.05 -8.13
N ILE A 55 14.39 1.76 -9.18
CA ILE A 55 14.94 0.43 -9.42
C ILE A 55 15.92 0.10 -8.31
N MET A 56 16.85 1.01 -8.02
CA MET A 56 17.81 0.83 -6.92
C MET A 56 17.11 0.64 -5.57
N LEU A 57 16.05 1.41 -5.29
CA LEU A 57 15.27 1.26 -4.06
C LEU A 57 14.63 -0.13 -3.98
N ILE A 58 14.04 -0.62 -5.07
CA ILE A 58 13.40 -1.94 -5.11
C ILE A 58 14.41 -3.04 -4.83
N GLU A 59 15.57 -2.99 -5.49
CA GLU A 59 16.63 -3.99 -5.30
C GLU A 59 17.19 -3.95 -3.88
N GLU A 60 17.38 -2.76 -3.31
CA GLU A 60 17.90 -2.57 -1.95
C GLU A 60 16.93 -3.11 -0.88
N TYR A 61 15.65 -2.75 -0.97
CA TYR A 61 14.67 -3.07 0.07
C TYR A 61 14.10 -4.48 -0.06
N LEU A 62 13.83 -4.95 -1.28
CA LEU A 62 13.26 -6.28 -1.50
C LEU A 62 14.33 -7.36 -1.72
N GLY A 63 15.60 -6.99 -1.89
CA GLY A 63 16.68 -7.95 -2.11
C GLY A 63 16.54 -8.73 -3.42
N VAL A 64 15.83 -8.17 -4.40
CA VAL A 64 15.59 -8.76 -5.73
C VAL A 64 16.49 -8.14 -6.78
N ILE A 65 16.66 -8.82 -7.92
CA ILE A 65 17.34 -8.26 -9.09
C ILE A 65 16.29 -7.79 -10.08
N TYR A 66 16.27 -6.50 -10.38
CA TYR A 66 15.35 -5.91 -11.33
C TYR A 66 15.91 -6.09 -12.76
N ASN A 67 15.15 -6.80 -13.61
CA ASN A 67 15.55 -7.09 -14.98
C ASN A 67 14.48 -6.69 -16.02
N SER A 68 13.52 -5.85 -15.61
CA SER A 68 12.45 -5.35 -16.49
C SER A 68 12.89 -4.04 -17.16
N GLY A 69 11.95 -3.28 -17.76
CA GLY A 69 12.26 -2.00 -18.41
C GLY A 69 12.30 -0.81 -17.46
N ASP A 70 12.47 0.40 -17.99
CA ASP A 70 12.71 1.63 -17.21
C ASP A 70 11.46 2.51 -17.10
N THR A 71 10.32 2.06 -17.61
CA THR A 71 9.07 2.82 -17.54
C THR A 71 8.36 2.63 -16.20
N THR A 72 7.63 3.65 -15.75
CA THR A 72 6.80 3.58 -14.53
C THR A 72 5.91 2.34 -14.51
N ASP A 73 5.27 2.01 -15.64
CA ASP A 73 4.37 0.86 -15.77
C ASP A 73 5.10 -0.47 -15.58
N GLU A 74 6.30 -0.62 -16.14
CA GLU A 74 7.10 -1.84 -15.96
C GLU A 74 7.61 -1.99 -14.53
N ILE A 75 8.02 -0.89 -13.89
CA ILE A 75 8.45 -0.86 -12.49
C ILE A 75 7.27 -1.21 -11.57
N ALA A 76 6.11 -0.58 -11.78
CA ALA A 76 4.91 -0.84 -11.00
C ALA A 76 4.41 -2.28 -11.19
N THR A 77 4.37 -2.76 -12.44
CA THR A 77 4.00 -4.15 -12.75
C THR A 77 4.92 -5.15 -12.05
N PHE A 78 6.23 -4.92 -12.12
CA PHE A 78 7.20 -5.80 -11.45
C PHE A 78 6.99 -5.83 -9.93
N LEU A 79 6.83 -4.67 -9.30
CA LEU A 79 6.56 -4.58 -7.87
C LEU A 79 5.24 -5.24 -7.49
N PHE A 80 4.20 -5.04 -8.29
CA PHE A 80 2.88 -5.60 -8.03
C PHE A 80 2.87 -7.12 -8.11
N GLN A 81 3.71 -7.69 -8.98
CA GLN A 81 3.90 -9.14 -9.14
C GLN A 81 4.91 -9.74 -8.17
N SER A 82 5.54 -8.93 -7.32
CA SER A 82 6.53 -9.42 -6.35
C SER A 82 5.88 -10.30 -5.29
N ASP A 83 6.63 -11.28 -4.78
CA ASP A 83 6.16 -12.17 -3.71
C ASP A 83 5.74 -11.38 -2.46
N ALA A 84 6.47 -10.32 -2.13
CA ALA A 84 6.16 -9.45 -1.00
C ALA A 84 4.81 -8.72 -1.19
N MET A 85 4.52 -8.26 -2.41
CA MET A 85 3.22 -7.66 -2.73
C MET A 85 2.08 -8.67 -2.69
N HIS A 86 2.26 -9.85 -3.30
CA HIS A 86 1.23 -10.88 -3.25
C HIS A 86 0.89 -11.29 -1.82
N LYS A 87 1.88 -11.36 -0.91
CA LYS A 87 1.65 -11.61 0.52
C LYS A 87 0.85 -10.48 1.18
N ALA A 88 1.20 -9.22 0.91
CA ALA A 88 0.47 -8.06 1.44
C ALA A 88 -0.98 -8.04 0.94
N LEU A 89 -1.19 -8.24 -0.36
CA LEU A 89 -2.52 -8.32 -0.97
C LEU A 89 -3.35 -9.48 -0.41
N TRP A 90 -2.73 -10.65 -0.20
CA TRP A 90 -3.40 -11.79 0.46
C TRP A 90 -3.88 -11.47 1.88
N THR A 91 -3.06 -10.76 2.66
CA THR A 91 -3.45 -10.29 4.00
C THR A 91 -4.63 -9.33 3.91
N LEU A 92 -4.58 -8.35 3.00
CA LEU A 92 -5.68 -7.42 2.78
C LEU A 92 -6.97 -8.15 2.37
N GLN A 93 -6.90 -9.10 1.45
CA GLN A 93 -8.03 -9.92 1.03
C GLN A 93 -8.63 -10.71 2.20
N THR A 94 -7.77 -11.32 3.02
CA THR A 94 -8.21 -12.04 4.23
C THR A 94 -8.93 -11.10 5.21
N ASN A 95 -8.45 -9.86 5.35
CA ASN A 95 -9.10 -8.86 6.20
C ASN A 95 -10.47 -8.46 5.63
N TRP A 96 -10.60 -8.32 4.30
CA TRP A 96 -11.91 -8.09 3.66
C TRP A 96 -12.88 -9.25 3.91
N ASP A 97 -12.43 -10.49 3.76
CA ASP A 97 -13.26 -11.69 3.92
C ASP A 97 -13.72 -11.90 5.37
N THR A 98 -12.97 -11.37 6.34
CA THR A 98 -13.25 -11.50 7.78
C THR A 98 -13.85 -10.23 8.40
N MET A 99 -14.01 -9.17 7.62
CA MET A 99 -14.54 -7.88 8.07
C MET A 99 -15.99 -8.03 8.55
N ASP A 100 -16.28 -7.50 9.74
CA ASP A 100 -17.65 -7.43 10.24
C ASP A 100 -18.34 -6.18 9.67
N GLU A 101 -19.26 -6.40 8.72
CA GLU A 101 -20.08 -5.35 8.09
C GLU A 101 -21.02 -4.64 9.08
N HIS A 102 -21.26 -5.22 10.25
CA HIS A 102 -22.11 -4.61 11.28
C HIS A 102 -21.33 -3.68 12.21
N LEU A 103 -20.00 -3.69 12.16
CA LEU A 103 -19.15 -2.74 12.87
C LEU A 103 -18.80 -1.56 11.97
N PRO A 104 -18.87 -0.32 12.47
CA PRO A 104 -18.43 0.82 11.68
C PRO A 104 -16.91 0.71 11.45
N GLY A 105 -16.44 0.99 10.23
CA GLY A 105 -15.02 0.91 9.83
C GLY A 105 -14.05 1.85 10.58
N ASN A 106 -14.57 2.61 11.55
CA ASN A 106 -13.83 3.44 12.50
C ASN A 106 -14.04 3.00 13.96
N SER A 107 -14.42 1.73 14.19
CA SER A 107 -14.65 1.17 15.52
C SER A 107 -13.38 1.22 16.36
N ARG A 108 -13.39 1.94 17.49
CA ARG A 108 -12.25 2.07 18.40
C ARG A 108 -11.68 0.76 18.95
N MET A 109 -12.35 -0.38 18.72
CA MET A 109 -11.90 -1.69 19.18
C MET A 109 -10.63 -2.20 18.47
N PHE A 110 -10.33 -1.72 17.27
CA PHE A 110 -9.19 -2.18 16.44
C PHE A 110 -8.08 -1.13 16.30
N TRP A 111 -8.00 -0.15 17.20
CA TRP A 111 -7.32 1.13 16.93
C TRP A 111 -5.89 1.26 17.50
N GLU A 112 -4.93 1.55 16.62
CA GLU A 112 -3.63 2.15 16.97
C GLU A 112 -3.41 3.57 16.41
N ILE A 113 -4.17 4.04 15.39
CA ILE A 113 -3.88 5.29 14.62
C ILE A 113 -5.15 6.09 14.35
N ASP A 114 -5.10 7.41 14.55
CA ASP A 114 -6.27 8.28 14.31
C ASP A 114 -6.54 8.71 12.87
N LYS A 115 -7.77 9.15 12.52
CA LYS A 115 -8.11 9.56 11.14
C LYS A 115 -7.29 10.77 10.68
N GLU A 116 -6.96 11.69 11.58
CA GLU A 116 -6.10 12.83 11.26
C GLU A 116 -4.65 12.37 11.08
N GLU A 117 -4.20 11.42 11.90
CA GLU A 117 -2.91 10.75 11.80
C GLU A 117 -2.80 9.92 10.53
N ALA A 118 -3.86 9.23 10.09
CA ALA A 118 -3.93 8.50 8.84
C ALA A 118 -3.76 9.44 7.63
N VAL A 119 -4.38 10.62 7.66
CA VAL A 119 -4.20 11.66 6.65
C VAL A 119 -2.76 12.17 6.63
N GLN A 120 -2.19 12.44 7.81
CA GLN A 120 -0.79 12.88 7.92
C GLN A 120 0.19 11.79 7.49
N LEU A 121 -0.09 10.54 7.82
CA LEU A 121 0.69 9.36 7.45
C LEU A 121 0.69 9.22 5.94
N TYR A 122 -0.48 9.22 5.31
CA TYR A 122 -0.63 9.16 3.85
C TYR A 122 0.18 10.25 3.13
N ALA A 123 0.13 11.49 3.63
CA ALA A 123 0.89 12.60 3.06
C ALA A 123 2.42 12.41 3.15
N GLN A 124 2.90 11.60 4.10
CA GLN A 124 4.32 11.31 4.33
C GLN A 124 4.79 10.01 3.69
N VAL A 125 3.87 9.16 3.20
CA VAL A 125 4.26 7.93 2.49
C VAL A 125 5.06 8.32 1.26
N THR A 126 6.28 7.81 1.17
CA THR A 126 7.18 7.82 -0.01
C THR A 126 7.36 6.41 -0.55
N LEU A 127 7.88 6.27 -1.77
CA LEU A 127 8.23 4.96 -2.33
C LEU A 127 9.16 4.19 -1.39
N ARG A 128 10.15 4.88 -0.80
CA ARG A 128 11.06 4.32 0.20
C ARG A 128 10.31 3.72 1.38
N THR A 129 9.46 4.51 2.05
CA THR A 129 8.71 4.04 3.23
C THR A 129 7.73 2.91 2.87
N TYR A 130 7.19 2.92 1.66
CA TYR A 130 6.32 1.87 1.16
C TYR A 130 7.08 0.55 1.00
N LEU A 131 8.25 0.58 0.35
CA LEU A 131 9.10 -0.59 0.16
C LEU A 131 9.66 -1.13 1.49
N GLU A 132 9.98 -0.25 2.45
CA GLU A 132 10.36 -0.65 3.80
C GLU A 132 9.26 -1.49 4.48
N MET A 133 8.02 -1.03 4.42
CA MET A 133 6.90 -1.77 5.02
C MET A 133 6.60 -3.07 4.25
N LEU A 134 6.78 -3.05 2.93
CA LEU A 134 6.59 -4.21 2.07
C LEU A 134 7.63 -5.31 2.38
N ALA A 135 8.90 -4.93 2.58
CA ALA A 135 9.97 -5.85 2.97
C ALA A 135 9.74 -6.45 4.37
N CYS A 136 9.13 -5.70 5.29
CA CYS A 136 8.78 -6.21 6.62
C CYS A 136 7.69 -7.29 6.61
N GLN A 137 6.87 -7.40 5.55
CA GLN A 137 5.90 -8.49 5.42
C GLN A 137 6.55 -9.85 5.10
N ASP A 138 7.85 -9.87 4.78
CA ASP A 138 8.59 -11.06 4.38
C ASP A 138 9.38 -11.72 5.53
N GLN A 139 9.34 -11.14 6.75
CA GLN A 139 10.01 -11.66 7.96
C GLN A 139 9.04 -12.32 8.93
#